data_AF-A0A380DMK3-F1
#
_entry.id   AF-A0A380DMK3-F1
#
_cell.length_a   1.000
_cell.length_b   1.000
_cell.length_c   1.000
_cell.angle_alpha   90.00
_cell.angle_beta   90.00
_cell.angle_gamma   90.00
#
_symmetry.space_group_name_H-M   'P 1'
#
loop_
_entity.id
_entity.type
_entity.pdbx_description
1 polymer ?
#
loop_
_entity_poly.entity_id
_entity_poly.type
_entity_poly.pdbx_seq_one_letter_code
_entity_poly.pdbx_strand_id
1 'polypeptide(L)' 'MEKTSWPTKEELFKYTVIVVSTVIFFLVFFYALDLGITALKNLLFG' A
#
# COMPACT_ATOMS: atom_id res chain seq x y z
N MET A 1 22.86 11.51 25.12
CA MET A 1 21.70 11.38 24.23
C MET A 1 22.06 12.08 22.95
N GLU A 2 22.31 11.31 21.89
CA GLU A 2 22.64 11.86 20.58
C GLU A 2 21.50 12.78 20.13
N LYS A 3 21.82 14.01 19.70
CA LYS A 3 20.79 14.97 19.27
C LYS A 3 20.14 14.42 18.01
N THR A 4 18.97 13.82 18.16
CA THR A 4 18.15 13.43 17.02
C THR A 4 17.69 14.70 16.34
N SER A 5 18.09 14.88 15.07
CA SER A 5 17.58 15.96 14.25
C SER A 5 16.09 15.72 14.05
N TRP A 6 15.27 16.63 14.58
CA TRP A 6 13.84 16.59 14.31
C TRP A 6 13.61 16.82 12.82
N PRO A 7 12.80 15.97 12.18
CA PRO A 7 12.58 16.05 10.75
C PRO A 7 11.90 17.37 10.40
N THR A 8 12.28 17.91 9.24
CA THR A 8 11.63 19.12 8.72
C THR A 8 10.24 18.76 8.16
N LYS A 9 9.35 19.75 8.03
CA LYS A 9 8.00 19.54 7.46
C LYS A 9 8.03 18.89 6.08
N GLU A 10 9.06 19.19 5.29
CA GLU A 10 9.26 18.63 3.95
C GLU A 10 9.61 17.14 3.99
N GLU A 11 10.48 16.70 4.89
CA GLU A 11 10.83 15.29 5.08
C GLU A 11 9.61 14.47 5.50
N LEU A 12 8.82 15.00 6.44
CA LEU A 12 7.57 14.36 6.87
C LEU A 12 6.61 14.18 5.70
N PHE A 13 6.42 15.22 4.88
CA PHE A 13 5.56 15.14 3.71
C PHE A 13 6.05 14.08 2.72
N LYS A 14 7.36 14.03 2.45
CA LYS A 14 7.96 13.02 1.58
C LYS A 14 7.70 11.60 2.09
N TYR A 15 7.87 11.36 3.39
CA TYR A 15 7.60 10.05 3.97
C TYR A 15 6.11 9.68 3.92
N THR A 16 5.23 10.62 4.21
CA THR A 16 3.78 10.39 4.07
C THR A 16 3.40 10.04 2.64
N VAL A 17 3.94 10.73 1.64
CA VAL A 17 3.67 10.43 0.22
C VAL A 17 4.16 9.03 -0.14
N ILE A 18 5.34 8.63 0.31
CA ILE A 18 5.87 7.28 0.08
C ILE A 18 4.93 6.24 0.68
N VAL A 19 4.49 6.42 1.93
CA VAL A 19 3.58 5.49 2.61
C VAL A 19 2.20 5.44 1.92
N VAL A 20 1.65 6.58 1.53
CA VAL A 20 0.36 6.62 0.82
C VAL A 20 0.47 5.92 -0.54
N SER A 21 1.57 6.11 -1.25
CA SER A 21 1.84 5.43 -2.52
C SER A 21 1.86 3.90 -2.35
N THR A 22 2.56 3.39 -1.34
CA THR A 22 2.60 1.95 -1.08
C THR A 22 1.24 1.40 -0.67
N VAL A 23 0.47 2.14 0.14
CA VAL A 23 -0.90 1.75 0.51
C VAL A 23 -1.81 1.66 -0.72
N ILE A 24 -1.78 2.66 -1.60
CA ILE A 24 -2.57 2.65 -2.85
C ILE A 24 -2.20 1.47 -3.73
N PHE A 25 -0.91 1.16 -3.86
CA PHE A 25 -0.44 -0.01 -4.60
C PHE A 25 -1.04 -1.31 -4.04
N PHE A 26 -1.00 -1.50 -2.72
CA PHE A 26 -1.59 -2.68 -2.09
C PHE A 26 -3.12 -2.74 -2.27
N LEU A 27 -3.82 -1.61 -2.19
CA LEU A 27 -5.28 -1.59 -2.42
C LEU A 27 -5.64 -2.09 -3.82
N VAL A 28 -4.92 -1.63 -4.86
CA VAL A 28 -5.13 -2.09 -6.24
C VAL A 28 -4.78 -3.58 -6.37
N PHE A 29 -3.69 -4.01 -5.74
CA PHE A 29 -3.27 -5.41 -5.77
C PHE A 29 -4.32 -6.34 -5.13
N PHE A 30 -4.81 -6.02 -3.94
CA PHE A 30 -5.85 -6.81 -3.27
C PHE A 30 -7.15 -6.82 -4.06
N TYR A 31 -7.56 -5.68 -4.62
CA TYR A 31 -8.73 -5.62 -5.49
C TYR A 31 -8.60 -6.56 -6.70
N ALA A 32 -7.43 -6.59 -7.34
CA ALA A 32 -7.16 -7.52 -8.44
C ALA A 32 -7.18 -8.99 -7.97
N LEU A 33 -6.65 -9.28 -6.78
CA LEU A 33 -6.70 -10.62 -6.19
C LEU A 33 -8.15 -11.05 -5.89
N ASP A 34 -8.99 -10.19 -5.35
CA ASP A 34 -10.39 -10.52 -5.03
C ASP A 34 -11.16 -10.94 -6.29
N LEU A 35 -10.94 -10.21 -7.39
CA LEU A 35 -11.49 -10.56 -8.70
C LEU A 35 -10.92 -11.87 -9.24
N GLY A 36 -9.59 -12.05 -9.13
CA GLY A 36 -8.91 -13.26 -9.58
C GLY A 36 -9.36 -14.51 -8.81
N ILE A 37 -9.50 -14.41 -7.49
CA ILE A 37 -9.99 -15.48 -6.63
C ILE A 37 -11.45 -15.79 -6.94
N THR A 38 -12.30 -14.78 -7.15
CA THR A 38 -13.70 -14.98 -7.53
C THR A 38 -13.81 -15.70 -8.87
N ALA A 39 -13.03 -15.28 -9.86
CA ALA A 39 -12.97 -15.92 -11.17
C ALA A 39 -12.45 -17.37 -11.09
N LEU A 40 -11.37 -17.60 -10.34
CA LEU A 40 -10.80 -18.93 -10.14
C LEU A 40 -11.77 -19.85 -9.40
N LYS A 41 -12.44 -19.35 -8.37
CA LYS A 41 -13.47 -20.10 -7.64
C LYS A 41 -14.62 -20.50 -8.58
N ASN A 42 -15.09 -19.58 -9.42
CA ASN A 42 -16.14 -19.87 -10.40
C ASN A 42 -15.68 -20.90 -11.45
N LEU A 43 -14.41 -20.92 -11.82
CA LEU A 43 -13.87 -21.90 -12.76
C LEU A 43 -13.68 -23.29 -12.14
N LEU A 44 -13.29 -23.37 -10.86
CA LEU A 44 -12.99 -24.64 -10.18
C LEU A 44 -14.19 -25.31 -9.52
N PHE A 45 -15.13 -24.50 -9.02
CA PHE A 45 -16.31 -24.97 -8.28
C PHE A 45 -17.64 -24.67 -8.98
N GLY A 46 -17.58 -24.05 -10.16
CA GLY A 46 -18.73 -23.88 -11.06
C GLY A 46 -18.89 -25.06 -12.00
#